data_AF-A0A5P1F797-F1
#
_entry.id   AF-A0A5P1F797-F1
#
_cell.length_a   1.000
_cell.length_b   1.000
_cell.length_c   1.000
_cell.angle_alpha   90.00
_cell.angle_beta   90.00
_cell.angle_gamma   90.00
#
_symmetry.space_group_name_H-M   'P 1'
#
loop_
_entity.id
_entity.type
_entity.pdbx_description
1 polymer ?
#
loop_
_entity_poly.entity_id
_entity_poly.type
_entity_poly.pdbx_seq_one_letter_code
_entity_poly.pdbx_strand_id
1 'polypeptide(L)'
;MKFGEMFSKYLHDEDEAFLHNCSHVEYKKLKKVLRGCRVCRAVKVDEDFDADLDPDPDHQRTGGLIKKREAIGKENESDSLLSAEAIAEKDRQELSEFWSCDQCALCDEKFFSELAREASEVAGCFSSRVRRLLHLHVAPGGIQRYMWKLRHCFTDDQQVMVQEGRLLLDYVTMNAIAIRKILKKYDKVHRSVTGRNFKTEMHAKRIELLQSPWLIELGAFYVNFTGSDIGEPGEFFRKFSCDLSGAQPVMSMTFSDSIKYEYSLTCAVCLDTVFNPYALSCGHLFCKSCACSSASVLIFQGLKTASKKAKCPVCRSVGVYCDAVCMQELDLLLKNRCKDYWRERLREERAEMLKQAKEYWEYERSAFLGF
;
A
#
# COMPACT_ATOMS: atom_id res chain seq x y z
N MET A 1 -16.79 13.08 -18.66
CA MET A 1 -15.48 13.24 -19.31
C MET A 1 -14.79 11.87 -19.34
N LYS A 2 -14.14 11.47 -20.45
CA LYS A 2 -13.44 10.16 -20.48
C LYS A 2 -12.22 10.24 -19.56
N PHE A 3 -11.92 9.20 -18.76
CA PHE A 3 -10.82 9.24 -17.77
C PHE A 3 -9.47 9.70 -18.35
N GLY A 4 -9.17 9.30 -19.60
CA GLY A 4 -7.91 9.71 -20.24
C GLY A 4 -7.76 11.22 -20.46
N GLU A 5 -8.87 11.93 -20.67
CA GLU A 5 -8.91 13.40 -20.79
C GLU A 5 -8.76 14.04 -19.42
N MET A 6 -9.48 13.52 -18.41
CA MET A 6 -9.38 13.95 -17.02
C MET A 6 -7.95 13.82 -16.48
N PHE A 7 -7.30 12.67 -16.71
CA PHE A 7 -5.93 12.44 -16.30
C PHE A 7 -4.93 13.35 -17.02
N SER A 8 -5.16 13.64 -18.31
CA SER A 8 -4.28 14.57 -19.04
C SER A 8 -4.46 16.01 -18.57
N LYS A 9 -5.69 16.43 -18.27
CA LYS A 9 -5.96 17.74 -17.68
C LYS A 9 -5.26 17.87 -16.33
N TYR A 10 -5.38 16.85 -15.48
CA TYR A 10 -4.66 16.77 -14.22
C TYR A 10 -3.14 16.95 -14.38
N LEU A 11 -2.51 16.25 -15.34
CA LEU A 11 -1.08 16.42 -15.62
C LEU A 11 -0.73 17.84 -16.08
N HIS A 12 -1.57 18.46 -16.93
CA HIS A 12 -1.35 19.83 -17.40
C HIS A 12 -1.50 20.88 -16.29
N ASP A 13 -2.46 20.68 -15.38
CA ASP A 13 -2.67 21.58 -14.24
C ASP A 13 -1.53 21.42 -13.20
N GLU A 14 -0.81 20.29 -13.19
CA GLU A 14 0.33 20.03 -12.29
C GLU A 14 1.70 20.45 -12.86
N ASP A 15 1.86 20.56 -14.18
CA ASP A 15 3.11 20.95 -14.85
C ASP A 15 3.62 22.35 -14.40
N GLU A 16 2.82 23.16 -13.69
CA GLU A 16 3.20 24.49 -13.18
C GLU A 16 3.56 24.57 -11.68
N ALA A 17 3.46 23.50 -10.87
CA ALA A 17 3.68 23.60 -9.41
C ALA A 17 4.29 22.35 -8.73
N PHE A 18 4.98 22.58 -7.60
CA PHE A 18 5.49 21.69 -6.52
C PHE A 18 6.07 20.28 -6.84
N LEU A 19 5.40 19.48 -7.67
CA LEU A 19 5.75 18.12 -8.10
C LEU A 19 6.72 18.07 -9.30
N HIS A 20 7.30 19.21 -9.69
CA HIS A 20 8.33 19.27 -10.74
C HIS A 20 9.38 18.14 -10.56
N ASN A 21 9.64 17.39 -11.64
CA ASN A 21 10.47 16.17 -11.71
C ASN A 21 9.88 14.86 -11.16
N CYS A 22 8.60 14.81 -10.78
CA CYS A 22 7.97 13.53 -10.46
C CYS A 22 7.43 12.85 -11.72
N SER A 23 7.78 11.57 -11.90
CA SER A 23 7.21 10.76 -12.98
C SER A 23 5.72 10.52 -12.74
N HIS A 24 4.96 10.34 -13.82
CA HIS A 24 3.58 9.88 -13.76
C HIS A 24 3.44 8.64 -14.64
N VAL A 25 2.37 7.87 -14.39
CA VAL A 25 2.00 6.76 -15.26
C VAL A 25 1.69 7.30 -16.66
N GLU A 26 2.40 6.82 -17.68
CA GLU A 26 2.22 7.25 -19.06
C GLU A 26 1.00 6.54 -19.68
N TYR A 27 -0.19 6.80 -19.13
CA TYR A 27 -1.43 6.09 -19.45
C TYR A 27 -1.74 6.07 -20.96
N LYS A 28 -1.45 7.17 -21.67
CA LYS A 28 -1.62 7.25 -23.14
C LYS A 28 -0.63 6.35 -23.88
N LYS A 29 0.64 6.30 -23.46
CA LYS A 29 1.69 5.44 -24.06
C LYS A 29 1.36 3.97 -23.82
N LEU A 30 1.02 3.58 -22.60
CA LEU A 30 0.60 2.22 -22.27
C LEU A 30 -0.64 1.80 -23.07
N LYS A 31 -1.63 2.70 -23.22
CA LYS A 31 -2.80 2.46 -24.07
C LYS A 31 -2.42 2.26 -25.55
N LYS A 32 -1.37 2.93 -26.06
CA LYS A 32 -0.85 2.71 -27.42
C LYS A 32 -0.17 1.34 -27.55
N VAL A 33 0.58 0.89 -26.54
CA VAL A 33 1.18 -0.46 -26.50
C VAL A 33 0.08 -1.51 -26.68
N LEU A 34 -1.02 -1.40 -25.93
CA LEU A 34 -2.16 -2.32 -26.04
C LEU A 34 -2.86 -2.28 -27.42
N ARG A 35 -3.01 -1.09 -28.02
CA ARG A 35 -3.61 -0.96 -29.38
C ARG A 35 -2.71 -1.55 -30.48
N GLY A 36 -1.40 -1.67 -30.22
CA GLY A 36 -0.43 -2.25 -31.15
C GLY A 36 -0.43 -3.78 -31.18
N CYS A 37 -1.11 -4.45 -30.26
CA CYS A 37 -1.22 -5.91 -30.25
C CYS A 37 -1.96 -6.37 -31.51
N ARG A 38 -1.26 -7.11 -32.38
CA ARG A 38 -1.82 -7.65 -33.63
C ARG A 38 -2.57 -8.97 -33.40
N VAL A 39 -2.18 -9.72 -32.38
CA VAL A 39 -2.73 -11.05 -32.04
C VAL A 39 -4.17 -10.93 -31.53
N CYS A 40 -4.43 -10.04 -30.58
CA CYS A 40 -5.78 -9.87 -30.02
C CYS A 40 -6.64 -8.84 -30.80
N ARG A 41 -6.15 -8.30 -31.92
CA ARG A 41 -6.86 -7.27 -32.74
C ARG A 41 -8.04 -7.82 -33.54
N ALA A 42 -8.06 -9.13 -33.78
CA ALA A 42 -9.12 -9.83 -34.52
C ALA A 42 -10.46 -9.84 -33.78
N VAL A 43 -10.49 -9.38 -32.53
CA VAL A 43 -11.59 -9.49 -31.60
C VAL A 43 -11.98 -8.09 -31.11
N LYS A 44 -12.54 -7.27 -31.99
CA LYS A 44 -13.17 -6.02 -31.54
C LYS A 44 -14.55 -6.35 -30.98
N VAL A 45 -14.72 -6.19 -29.67
CA VAL A 45 -16.02 -5.92 -29.06
C VAL A 45 -16.04 -4.42 -28.72
N ASP A 46 -17.15 -3.78 -29.04
CA ASP A 46 -17.34 -2.34 -29.12
C ASP A 46 -16.78 -1.54 -27.93
N GLU A 47 -16.25 -0.36 -28.26
CA GLU A 47 -16.01 0.68 -27.28
C GLU A 47 -17.37 1.15 -26.70
N ASP A 48 -17.33 1.55 -25.44
CA ASP A 48 -18.39 2.28 -24.70
C ASP A 48 -19.40 1.45 -23.90
N PHE A 49 -19.03 1.17 -22.65
CA PHE A 49 -19.86 1.35 -21.45
C PHE A 49 -18.89 1.37 -20.25
N ASP A 50 -18.59 2.56 -19.72
CA ASP A 50 -18.01 2.72 -18.38
C ASP A 50 -19.17 2.45 -17.40
N ALA A 51 -19.43 1.17 -17.13
CA ALA A 51 -20.27 0.79 -16.00
C ALA A 51 -19.44 0.92 -14.71
N ASP A 52 -20.16 1.30 -13.66
CA ASP A 52 -19.70 1.78 -12.37
C ASP A 52 -18.63 0.92 -11.68
N LEU A 53 -18.04 1.54 -10.66
CA LEU A 53 -17.09 0.95 -9.72
C LEU A 53 -17.67 -0.32 -9.09
N ASP A 54 -17.52 -1.46 -9.76
CA ASP A 54 -17.71 -2.75 -9.11
C ASP A 54 -16.71 -2.85 -7.96
N PRO A 55 -17.16 -3.10 -6.72
CA PRO A 55 -16.28 -3.38 -5.61
C PRO A 55 -15.47 -4.62 -5.95
N ASP A 56 -14.15 -4.50 -5.80
CA ASP A 56 -13.19 -5.57 -5.97
C ASP A 56 -13.54 -6.72 -4.99
N PRO A 57 -13.90 -7.93 -5.46
CA PRO A 57 -14.24 -9.03 -4.55
C PRO A 57 -13.00 -9.61 -3.85
N ASP A 58 -11.79 -9.20 -4.21
CA ASP A 58 -10.54 -9.65 -3.58
C ASP A 58 -10.06 -8.67 -2.49
N HIS A 59 -10.85 -8.57 -1.43
CA HIS A 59 -10.34 -8.09 -0.13
C HIS A 59 -9.79 -9.27 0.67
N GLN A 60 -8.46 -9.33 0.72
CA GLN A 60 -7.70 -10.28 1.52
C GLN A 60 -8.06 -10.15 3.00
N ARG A 61 -8.88 -11.09 3.47
CA ARG A 61 -8.96 -11.52 4.85
C ARG A 61 -7.69 -12.33 5.17
N THR A 62 -6.64 -11.66 5.63
CA THR A 62 -5.52 -12.35 6.29
C THR A 62 -5.87 -12.57 7.76
N GLY A 63 -6.42 -13.74 8.08
CA GLY A 63 -6.59 -14.21 9.45
C GLY A 63 -7.67 -15.28 9.62
N GLY A 64 -7.27 -16.48 10.06
CA GLY A 64 -8.15 -17.48 10.68
C GLY A 64 -8.22 -18.85 9.99
N LEU A 65 -7.58 -19.85 10.59
CA LEU A 65 -7.75 -21.29 10.31
C LEU A 65 -9.09 -21.83 10.86
N ILE A 66 -9.45 -23.06 10.42
CA ILE A 66 -10.47 -24.04 10.96
C ILE A 66 -11.87 -23.90 10.31
N LYS A 67 -12.60 -24.88 9.72
CA LYS A 67 -12.60 -26.36 9.68
C LYS A 67 -13.32 -26.88 8.40
N LYS A 68 -12.92 -28.09 7.95
CA LYS A 68 -13.53 -28.96 6.93
C LYS A 68 -14.90 -29.53 7.36
N ARG A 69 -15.85 -29.72 6.43
CA ARG A 69 -16.74 -30.92 6.37
C ARG A 69 -17.45 -31.06 5.01
N GLU A 70 -17.56 -32.31 4.59
CA GLU A 70 -18.03 -32.86 3.32
C GLU A 70 -19.57 -32.93 3.24
N ALA A 71 -20.13 -32.97 2.02
CA ALA A 71 -21.27 -33.83 1.70
C ALA A 71 -21.33 -34.13 0.18
N ILE A 72 -21.44 -35.41 -0.11
CA ILE A 72 -21.60 -36.07 -1.41
C ILE A 72 -23.10 -36.19 -1.70
N GLY A 73 -23.50 -36.05 -2.96
CA GLY A 73 -24.82 -36.43 -3.45
C GLY A 73 -24.84 -36.49 -4.98
N LYS A 74 -24.66 -37.69 -5.53
CA LYS A 74 -24.98 -38.04 -6.92
C LYS A 74 -26.47 -38.30 -7.02
N GLU A 75 -27.10 -37.97 -8.15
CA GLU A 75 -28.02 -38.90 -8.83
C GLU A 75 -28.21 -38.48 -10.29
N ASN A 76 -28.24 -39.51 -11.15
CA ASN A 76 -28.29 -39.48 -12.60
C ASN A 76 -29.75 -39.51 -13.07
N GLU A 77 -30.05 -38.86 -14.20
CA GLU A 77 -31.14 -39.33 -15.07
C GLU A 77 -30.75 -39.07 -16.53
N SER A 78 -30.52 -40.17 -17.23
CA SER A 78 -30.16 -40.30 -18.63
C SER A 78 -31.39 -40.73 -19.43
N ASP A 79 -31.70 -40.02 -20.52
CA ASP A 79 -32.04 -40.56 -21.84
C ASP A 79 -32.89 -39.57 -22.64
N SER A 80 -32.21 -38.71 -23.41
CA SER A 80 -32.75 -38.08 -24.64
C SER A 80 -31.72 -37.26 -25.44
N LEU A 81 -30.42 -37.27 -25.11
CA LEU A 81 -29.45 -36.30 -25.64
C LEU A 81 -28.61 -36.74 -26.86
N LEU A 82 -28.77 -37.97 -27.36
CA LEU A 82 -27.91 -38.53 -28.41
C LEU A 82 -28.13 -37.96 -29.83
N SER A 83 -29.04 -37.00 -30.02
CA SER A 83 -29.19 -36.25 -31.28
C SER A 83 -28.90 -34.76 -31.15
N ALA A 84 -28.66 -34.24 -29.93
CA ALA A 84 -28.28 -32.85 -29.68
C ALA A 84 -26.75 -32.69 -29.59
N GLU A 85 -26.03 -33.74 -29.19
CA GLU A 85 -24.57 -33.73 -29.03
C GLU A 85 -23.83 -33.63 -30.38
N ALA A 86 -24.35 -34.21 -31.46
CA ALA A 86 -23.71 -34.17 -32.77
C ALA A 86 -23.82 -32.80 -33.49
N ILE A 87 -24.82 -31.99 -33.14
CA ILE A 87 -25.00 -30.62 -33.66
C ILE A 87 -24.20 -29.64 -32.79
N ALA A 88 -24.14 -29.88 -31.47
CA ALA A 88 -23.31 -29.11 -30.56
C ALA A 88 -21.80 -29.31 -30.77
N GLU A 89 -21.34 -30.48 -31.23
CA GLU A 89 -19.91 -30.74 -31.49
C GLU A 89 -19.38 -29.91 -32.67
N LYS A 90 -20.22 -29.69 -33.69
CA LYS A 90 -19.85 -28.96 -34.92
C LYS A 90 -19.82 -27.44 -34.69
N ASP A 91 -20.78 -26.91 -33.93
CA ASP A 91 -20.78 -25.51 -33.50
C ASP A 91 -19.65 -25.22 -32.48
N ARG A 92 -19.28 -26.21 -31.66
CA ARG A 92 -18.15 -26.12 -30.71
C ARG A 92 -16.79 -26.13 -31.43
N GLN A 93 -16.69 -26.77 -32.60
CA GLN A 93 -15.49 -26.74 -33.44
C GLN A 93 -15.38 -25.44 -34.26
N GLU A 94 -16.48 -24.91 -34.79
CA GLU A 94 -16.46 -23.64 -35.55
C GLU A 94 -16.33 -22.39 -34.64
N LEU A 95 -16.76 -22.45 -33.37
CA LEU A 95 -16.46 -21.40 -32.37
C LEU A 95 -15.06 -21.54 -31.73
N SER A 96 -14.39 -22.69 -31.89
CA SER A 96 -13.03 -22.92 -31.37
C SER A 96 -11.93 -22.28 -32.23
N GLU A 97 -12.26 -21.78 -33.42
CA GLU A 97 -11.38 -20.93 -34.24
C GLU A 97 -11.40 -19.45 -33.83
N PHE A 98 -12.04 -19.11 -32.71
CA PHE A 98 -11.92 -17.80 -32.10
C PHE A 98 -10.78 -17.81 -31.08
N TRP A 99 -9.56 -17.60 -31.55
CA TRP A 99 -8.32 -17.67 -30.76
C TRP A 99 -8.48 -16.85 -29.45
N SER A 100 -8.67 -17.52 -28.31
CA SER A 100 -8.54 -16.87 -27.01
C SER A 100 -7.07 -16.48 -26.87
N CYS A 101 -6.84 -15.17 -26.80
CA CYS A 101 -5.51 -14.58 -26.65
C CYS A 101 -5.08 -14.69 -25.17
N ASP A 102 -5.22 -15.89 -24.56
CA ASP A 102 -5.11 -16.05 -23.12
C ASP A 102 -3.69 -15.71 -22.61
N GLN A 103 -2.69 -15.75 -23.50
CA GLN A 103 -1.31 -15.35 -23.21
C GLN A 103 -0.68 -14.70 -24.45
N CYS A 104 -0.23 -13.46 -24.32
CA CYS A 104 0.52 -12.76 -25.36
C CYS A 104 1.87 -12.37 -24.78
N ALA A 105 2.83 -13.31 -24.80
CA ALA A 105 4.12 -13.15 -24.14
C ALA A 105 4.84 -11.82 -24.49
N LEU A 106 4.73 -11.36 -25.73
CA LEU A 106 5.29 -10.08 -26.18
C LEU A 106 4.58 -8.85 -25.58
N CYS A 107 3.26 -8.92 -25.40
CA CYS A 107 2.52 -7.86 -24.71
C CYS A 107 2.75 -7.94 -23.20
N ASP A 108 2.77 -9.14 -22.62
CA ASP A 108 3.02 -9.38 -21.20
C ASP A 108 4.38 -8.77 -20.80
N GLU A 109 5.46 -9.18 -21.45
CA GLU A 109 6.81 -8.74 -21.10
C GLU A 109 6.97 -7.22 -21.24
N LYS A 110 6.57 -6.64 -22.38
CA LYS A 110 6.73 -5.22 -22.64
C LYS A 110 5.80 -4.35 -21.81
N PHE A 111 4.54 -4.74 -21.64
CA PHE A 111 3.57 -3.93 -20.91
C PHE A 111 3.84 -3.95 -19.41
N PHE A 112 4.05 -5.13 -18.81
CA PHE A 112 4.23 -5.25 -17.36
C PHE A 112 5.60 -4.74 -16.90
N SER A 113 6.66 -4.87 -17.72
CA SER A 113 7.96 -4.25 -17.39
C SER A 113 7.89 -2.72 -17.38
N GLU A 114 7.28 -2.10 -18.40
CA GLU A 114 7.09 -0.65 -18.46
C GLU A 114 6.19 -0.16 -17.31
N LEU A 115 5.06 -0.83 -17.07
CA LEU A 115 4.17 -0.46 -15.98
C LEU A 115 4.84 -0.62 -14.60
N ALA A 116 5.62 -1.68 -14.40
CA ALA A 116 6.39 -1.87 -13.17
C ALA A 116 7.42 -0.74 -12.97
N ARG A 117 8.13 -0.34 -14.03
CA ARG A 117 9.08 0.76 -14.00
C ARG A 117 8.39 2.08 -13.66
N GLU A 118 7.33 2.43 -14.38
CA GLU A 118 6.56 3.66 -14.14
C GLU A 118 5.96 3.69 -12.73
N ALA A 119 5.40 2.58 -12.24
CA ALA A 119 4.88 2.49 -10.87
C ALA A 119 5.99 2.62 -9.80
N SER A 120 7.18 2.07 -10.06
CA SER A 120 8.33 2.20 -9.16
C SER A 120 8.81 3.65 -9.07
N GLU A 121 8.86 4.36 -10.19
CA GLU A 121 9.25 5.79 -10.22
C GLU A 121 8.24 6.65 -9.47
N VAL A 122 6.94 6.41 -9.65
CA VAL A 122 5.88 7.09 -8.91
C VAL A 122 5.98 6.80 -7.41
N ALA A 123 6.14 5.53 -7.03
CA ALA A 123 6.30 5.13 -5.63
C ALA A 123 7.54 5.78 -5.00
N GLY A 124 8.64 5.87 -5.75
CA GLY A 124 9.88 6.53 -5.35
C GLY A 124 9.71 8.03 -5.13
N CYS A 125 9.13 8.76 -6.09
CA CYS A 125 8.82 10.19 -5.93
C CYS A 125 7.92 10.40 -4.70
N PHE A 126 6.79 9.67 -4.61
CA PHE A 126 5.83 9.83 -3.53
C PHE A 126 6.50 9.64 -2.16
N SER A 127 7.23 8.53 -2.00
CA SER A 127 7.96 8.22 -0.76
C SER A 127 8.98 9.28 -0.39
N SER A 128 9.70 9.83 -1.38
CA SER A 128 10.70 10.88 -1.16
C SER A 128 10.06 12.20 -0.75
N ARG A 129 8.96 12.59 -1.40
CA ARG A 129 8.26 13.85 -1.13
C ARG A 129 7.55 13.81 0.22
N VAL A 130 6.83 12.74 0.53
CA VAL A 130 6.22 12.56 1.86
C VAL A 130 7.29 12.62 2.94
N ARG A 131 8.40 11.89 2.78
CA ARG A 131 9.50 11.94 3.76
C ARG A 131 10.03 13.35 3.99
N ARG A 132 10.17 14.15 2.93
CA ARG A 132 10.61 15.55 3.02
C ARG A 132 9.60 16.41 3.79
N LEU A 133 8.31 16.28 3.46
CA LEU A 133 7.22 16.96 4.16
C LEU A 133 7.21 16.63 5.66
N LEU A 134 7.30 15.35 6.01
CA LEU A 134 7.21 14.90 7.40
C LEU A 134 8.48 15.15 8.21
N HIS A 135 9.65 15.11 7.57
CA HIS A 135 10.91 15.48 8.24
C HIS A 135 10.87 16.94 8.74
N LEU A 136 10.13 17.82 8.05
CA LEU A 136 9.92 19.19 8.52
C LEU A 136 8.95 19.26 9.71
N HIS A 137 8.05 18.28 9.88
CA HIS A 137 7.05 18.23 10.95
C HIS A 137 7.56 17.58 12.24
N VAL A 138 8.26 16.44 12.16
CA VAL A 138 8.55 15.56 13.33
C VAL A 138 10.02 15.57 13.77
N ALA A 139 10.87 16.44 13.20
CA ALA A 139 12.32 16.42 13.44
C ALA A 139 12.70 16.20 14.93
N PRO A 140 13.43 15.11 15.26
CA PRO A 140 13.71 14.71 16.64
C PRO A 140 14.86 15.55 17.20
N GLY A 141 14.58 16.76 17.65
CA GLY A 141 15.57 17.60 18.33
C GLY A 141 14.93 18.78 19.03
N GLY A 142 15.24 18.98 20.31
CA GLY A 142 14.66 20.04 21.15
C GLY A 142 14.80 21.44 20.54
N ILE A 143 15.95 21.75 19.91
CA ILE A 143 16.20 23.02 19.24
C ILE A 143 15.44 23.13 17.91
N GLN A 144 15.32 22.05 17.12
CA GLN A 144 14.52 22.10 15.89
C GLN A 144 13.02 22.17 16.19
N ARG A 145 12.53 21.44 17.19
CA ARG A 145 11.15 21.56 17.71
C ARG A 145 10.87 22.95 18.30
N TYR A 146 11.87 23.59 18.93
CA TYR A 146 11.79 24.96 19.44
C TYR A 146 11.86 26.01 18.32
N MET A 147 12.75 25.85 17.33
CA MET A 147 12.83 26.67 16.12
C MET A 147 11.59 26.51 15.24
N TRP A 148 10.99 25.33 15.21
CA TRP A 148 9.72 25.05 14.56
C TRP A 148 8.57 25.75 15.31
N LYS A 149 8.55 25.66 16.64
CA LYS A 149 7.66 26.48 17.50
C LYS A 149 7.89 27.99 17.38
N LEU A 150 9.10 28.46 17.04
CA LEU A 150 9.41 29.88 16.80
C LEU A 150 9.04 30.32 15.38
N ARG A 151 9.15 29.45 14.37
CA ARG A 151 8.58 29.67 13.03
C ARG A 151 7.04 29.68 13.04
N HIS A 152 6.45 29.01 14.03
CA HIS A 152 5.00 28.94 14.30
C HIS A 152 4.31 30.24 14.73
N CYS A 153 4.95 31.41 14.61
CA CYS A 153 4.25 32.68 14.71
C CYS A 153 3.41 33.03 13.46
N PHE A 154 3.50 32.24 12.37
CA PHE A 154 2.76 32.50 11.13
C PHE A 154 1.87 31.31 10.72
N THR A 155 0.59 31.57 10.54
CA THR A 155 -0.45 30.62 10.07
C THR A 155 -0.21 30.11 8.64
N ASP A 156 0.61 30.82 7.86
CA ASP A 156 0.88 30.57 6.43
C ASP A 156 1.66 29.26 6.20
N ASP A 157 2.69 28.97 7.00
CA ASP A 157 3.55 27.78 6.86
C ASP A 157 2.77 26.46 7.06
N GLN A 158 1.78 26.43 7.95
CA GLN A 158 0.94 25.24 8.17
C GLN A 158 0.01 24.98 6.98
N GLN A 159 -0.58 26.03 6.42
CA GLN A 159 -1.46 25.90 5.26
C GLN A 159 -0.69 25.40 4.04
N VAL A 160 0.55 25.87 3.85
CA VAL A 160 1.45 25.38 2.79
C VAL A 160 1.74 23.89 2.93
N MET A 161 2.08 23.40 4.14
CA MET A 161 2.34 21.97 4.35
C MET A 161 1.10 21.08 4.15
N VAL A 162 -0.07 21.53 4.62
CA VAL A 162 -1.33 20.81 4.43
C VAL A 162 -1.72 20.77 2.95
N GLN A 163 -1.46 21.86 2.22
CA GLN A 163 -1.65 21.94 0.78
C GLN A 163 -0.66 21.04 0.03
N GLU A 164 0.61 21.01 0.44
CA GLU A 164 1.63 20.11 -0.10
C GLU A 164 1.22 18.64 0.07
N GLY A 165 0.78 18.27 1.28
CA GLY A 165 0.23 16.95 1.53
C GLY A 165 -0.93 16.63 0.58
N ARG A 166 -1.75 17.63 0.22
CA ARG A 166 -2.99 17.42 -0.57
C ARG A 166 -2.61 17.06 -1.98
N LEU A 167 -1.67 17.82 -2.55
CA LEU A 167 -1.08 17.53 -3.85
C LEU A 167 -0.46 16.13 -3.87
N LEU A 168 0.22 15.71 -2.80
CA LEU A 168 0.77 14.35 -2.71
C LEU A 168 -0.30 13.26 -2.65
N LEU A 169 -1.41 13.52 -1.95
CA LEU A 169 -2.53 12.59 -1.88
C LEU A 169 -3.25 12.48 -3.24
N ASP A 170 -3.45 13.59 -3.94
CA ASP A 170 -4.01 13.60 -5.30
C ASP A 170 -3.08 12.89 -6.27
N TYR A 171 -1.77 13.14 -6.18
CA TYR A 171 -0.74 12.47 -6.96
C TYR A 171 -0.78 10.95 -6.84
N VAL A 172 -0.72 10.42 -5.62
CA VAL A 172 -0.74 8.96 -5.43
C VAL A 172 -2.10 8.38 -5.84
N THR A 173 -3.19 9.10 -5.59
CA THR A 173 -4.55 8.70 -5.96
C THR A 173 -4.70 8.58 -7.46
N MET A 174 -4.37 9.63 -8.21
CA MET A 174 -4.53 9.70 -9.66
C MET A 174 -3.67 8.65 -10.37
N ASN A 175 -2.42 8.48 -9.94
CA ASN A 175 -1.56 7.42 -10.47
C ASN A 175 -2.10 6.02 -10.15
N ALA A 176 -2.62 5.78 -8.94
CA ALA A 176 -3.24 4.50 -8.60
C ALA A 176 -4.49 4.20 -9.45
N ILE A 177 -5.33 5.20 -9.77
CA ILE A 177 -6.46 5.02 -10.70
C ILE A 177 -5.95 4.67 -12.09
N ALA A 178 -4.93 5.38 -12.58
CA ALA A 178 -4.37 5.14 -13.90
C ALA A 178 -3.86 3.70 -14.03
N ILE A 179 -3.13 3.21 -13.01
CA ILE A 179 -2.65 1.82 -12.94
C ILE A 179 -3.83 0.84 -12.94
N ARG A 180 -4.83 1.03 -12.06
CA ARG A 180 -6.00 0.13 -12.03
C ARG A 180 -6.75 0.12 -13.35
N LYS A 181 -6.98 1.28 -13.96
CA LYS A 181 -7.70 1.38 -15.24
C LYS A 181 -6.91 0.77 -16.40
N ILE A 182 -5.57 0.92 -16.43
CA ILE A 182 -4.78 0.33 -17.51
C ILE A 182 -4.67 -1.19 -17.36
N LEU A 183 -4.63 -1.72 -16.13
CA LEU A 183 -4.70 -3.16 -15.87
C LEU A 183 -6.06 -3.74 -16.26
N LYS A 184 -7.18 -3.09 -15.87
CA LYS A 184 -8.52 -3.49 -16.34
C LYS A 184 -8.61 -3.45 -17.88
N LYS A 185 -7.96 -2.47 -18.50
CA LYS A 185 -7.89 -2.38 -19.96
C LYS A 185 -7.06 -3.51 -20.57
N TYR A 186 -5.96 -3.89 -19.93
CA TYR A 186 -5.14 -5.03 -20.34
C TYR A 186 -6.01 -6.29 -20.43
N ASP A 187 -6.71 -6.61 -19.35
CA ASP A 187 -7.61 -7.75 -19.23
C ASP A 187 -8.72 -7.70 -20.29
N LYS A 188 -9.32 -6.53 -20.52
CA LYS A 188 -10.35 -6.35 -21.56
C LYS A 188 -9.81 -6.59 -22.98
N VAL A 189 -8.58 -6.15 -23.28
CA VAL A 189 -7.97 -6.31 -24.62
C VAL A 189 -7.53 -7.74 -24.88
N HIS A 190 -7.02 -8.42 -23.86
CA HIS A 190 -6.49 -9.79 -23.98
C HIS A 190 -7.51 -10.86 -23.58
N ARG A 191 -8.69 -10.48 -23.07
CA ARG A 191 -9.68 -11.37 -22.47
C ARG A 191 -9.09 -12.29 -21.39
N SER A 192 -8.13 -11.77 -20.63
CA SER A 192 -7.39 -12.52 -19.62
C SER A 192 -7.64 -11.98 -18.21
N VAL A 193 -7.06 -12.63 -17.21
CA VAL A 193 -7.00 -12.17 -15.81
C VAL A 193 -5.57 -11.74 -15.41
N THR A 194 -4.66 -11.65 -16.37
CA THR A 194 -3.23 -11.43 -16.13
C THR A 194 -2.96 -10.05 -15.53
N GLY A 195 -3.70 -9.02 -15.94
CA GLY A 195 -3.63 -7.69 -15.36
C GLY A 195 -4.06 -7.67 -13.89
N ARG A 196 -5.11 -8.44 -13.53
CA ARG A 196 -5.47 -8.66 -12.12
C ARG A 196 -4.37 -9.37 -11.35
N ASN A 197 -3.80 -10.44 -11.89
CA ASN A 197 -2.71 -11.19 -11.24
C ASN A 197 -1.46 -10.31 -11.03
N PHE A 198 -1.16 -9.41 -11.97
CA PHE A 198 -0.07 -8.46 -11.84
C PHE A 198 -0.26 -7.51 -10.65
N LYS A 199 -1.49 -7.18 -10.24
CA LYS A 199 -1.74 -6.40 -9.01
C LYS A 199 -1.13 -7.10 -7.78
N THR A 200 -1.28 -8.41 -7.66
CA THR A 200 -0.67 -9.20 -6.58
C THR A 200 0.86 -9.20 -6.69
N GLU A 201 1.40 -9.24 -7.91
CA GLU A 201 2.83 -9.10 -8.15
C GLU A 201 3.35 -7.70 -7.75
N MET A 202 2.58 -6.64 -7.98
CA MET A 202 2.92 -5.28 -7.55
C MET A 202 3.08 -5.19 -6.02
N HIS A 203 2.22 -5.87 -5.26
CA HIS A 203 2.38 -5.98 -3.80
C HIS A 203 3.68 -6.70 -3.43
N ALA A 204 3.99 -7.82 -4.08
CA ALA A 204 5.23 -8.56 -3.85
C ALA A 204 6.49 -7.74 -4.19
N LYS A 205 6.43 -6.96 -5.28
CA LYS A 205 7.47 -6.03 -5.74
C LYS A 205 7.51 -4.70 -4.98
N ARG A 206 6.54 -4.44 -4.09
CA ARG A 206 6.43 -3.23 -3.25
C ARG A 206 6.27 -1.94 -4.06
N ILE A 207 5.54 -2.03 -5.18
CA ILE A 207 5.26 -0.92 -6.08
C ILE A 207 3.77 -0.56 -6.09
N GLU A 208 2.97 -1.21 -5.24
CA GLU A 208 1.57 -0.87 -5.07
C GLU A 208 1.43 0.38 -4.19
N LEU A 209 0.83 1.42 -4.76
CA LEU A 209 0.89 2.78 -4.22
C LEU A 209 0.00 2.96 -2.97
N LEU A 210 -1.14 2.27 -2.92
CA LEU A 210 -2.12 2.48 -1.85
C LEU A 210 -1.88 1.62 -0.61
N GLN A 211 -0.91 0.71 -0.62
CA GLN A 211 -0.38 0.05 0.58
C GLN A 211 1.01 0.55 0.97
N SER A 212 1.46 1.67 0.39
CA SER A 212 2.72 2.27 0.77
C SER A 212 2.69 2.71 2.24
N PRO A 213 3.71 2.38 3.06
CA PRO A 213 3.83 2.92 4.41
C PRO A 213 3.79 4.46 4.46
N TRP A 214 4.31 5.11 3.42
CA TRP A 214 4.28 6.58 3.33
C TRP A 214 2.86 7.14 3.20
N LEU A 215 1.90 6.37 2.70
CA LEU A 215 0.50 6.78 2.68
C LEU A 215 -0.14 6.74 4.07
N ILE A 216 0.26 5.76 4.89
CA ILE A 216 -0.17 5.67 6.30
C ILE A 216 0.39 6.85 7.09
N GLU A 217 1.67 7.19 6.88
CA GLU A 217 2.31 8.36 7.51
C GLU A 217 1.65 9.67 7.09
N LEU A 218 1.38 9.84 5.78
CA LEU A 218 0.65 11.01 5.27
C LEU A 218 -0.76 11.10 5.87
N GLY A 219 -1.46 9.96 5.99
CA GLY A 219 -2.75 9.87 6.66
C GLY A 219 -2.67 10.25 8.14
N ALA A 220 -1.66 9.77 8.86
CA ALA A 220 -1.44 10.09 10.26
C ALA A 220 -1.14 11.59 10.46
N PHE A 221 -0.28 12.16 9.61
CA PHE A 221 -0.02 13.60 9.55
C PHE A 221 -1.33 14.38 9.43
N TYR A 222 -2.19 14.03 8.47
CA TYR A 222 -3.48 14.70 8.31
C TYR A 222 -4.38 14.63 9.53
N VAL A 223 -4.51 13.44 10.10
CA VAL A 223 -5.36 13.23 11.28
C VAL A 223 -4.81 14.01 12.48
N ASN A 224 -3.48 14.14 12.63
CA ASN A 224 -2.85 14.97 13.64
C ASN A 224 -3.18 16.47 13.47
N PHE A 225 -3.24 16.97 12.23
CA PHE A 225 -3.55 18.37 11.95
C PHE A 225 -5.03 18.73 12.16
N THR A 226 -5.96 17.87 11.72
CA THR A 226 -7.41 18.11 11.85
C THR A 226 -7.91 18.14 13.30
N GLY A 227 -7.14 17.62 14.26
CA GLY A 227 -7.46 17.70 15.69
C GLY A 227 -6.99 19.00 16.38
N SER A 228 -6.37 19.93 15.64
CA SER A 228 -5.96 21.25 16.13
C SER A 228 -6.98 22.30 15.64
N ASP A 229 -7.45 23.20 16.51
CA ASP A 229 -8.54 24.19 16.33
C ASP A 229 -8.41 25.17 15.14
N ILE A 230 -8.23 24.68 13.92
CA ILE A 230 -8.24 25.44 12.68
C ILE A 230 -9.52 25.04 11.95
N GLY A 231 -10.35 26.04 11.66
CA GLY A 231 -11.75 25.95 11.23
C GLY A 231 -12.08 24.90 10.17
N GLU A 232 -13.38 24.62 10.06
CA GLU A 232 -13.96 23.44 9.40
C GLU A 232 -13.14 22.94 8.21
N PRO A 233 -12.58 21.72 8.31
CA PRO A 233 -11.89 21.10 7.21
C PRO A 233 -12.87 20.93 6.04
N GLY A 234 -12.61 21.57 4.89
CA GLY A 234 -13.43 21.40 3.68
C GLY A 234 -13.67 19.93 3.32
N GLU A 235 -14.69 19.62 2.50
CA GLU A 235 -15.17 18.24 2.22
C GLU A 235 -14.07 17.20 1.91
N PHE A 236 -12.94 17.63 1.33
CA PHE A 236 -11.79 16.79 1.01
C PHE A 236 -11.02 16.24 2.24
N PHE A 237 -11.09 16.90 3.39
CA PHE A 237 -10.38 16.52 4.63
C PHE A 237 -10.97 15.27 5.31
N ARG A 238 -12.10 14.75 4.83
CA ARG A 238 -12.75 13.54 5.36
C ARG A 238 -12.20 12.23 4.78
N LYS A 239 -11.12 12.28 3.99
CA LYS A 239 -10.53 11.07 3.38
C LYS A 239 -9.86 10.15 4.38
N PHE A 240 -9.25 10.65 5.46
CA PHE A 240 -8.61 9.80 6.46
C PHE A 240 -9.36 9.81 7.78
N SER A 241 -9.47 8.63 8.41
CA SER A 241 -9.96 8.48 9.77
C SER A 241 -9.14 7.43 10.52
N CYS A 242 -9.17 7.49 11.83
CA CYS A 242 -8.46 6.56 12.69
C CYS A 242 -9.38 6.19 13.85
N ASP A 243 -9.75 4.92 13.94
CA ASP A 243 -10.54 4.37 15.03
C ASP A 243 -9.65 3.46 15.87
N LEU A 244 -9.55 3.81 17.16
CA LEU A 244 -8.77 3.09 18.17
C LEU A 244 -9.67 2.54 19.28
N SER A 245 -10.98 2.72 19.17
CA SER A 245 -11.96 2.36 20.20
C SER A 245 -12.40 0.89 20.12
N GLY A 246 -12.24 0.26 18.95
CA GLY A 246 -12.57 -1.15 18.74
C GLY A 246 -11.47 -2.13 19.16
N ALA A 247 -11.81 -3.42 19.13
CA ALA A 247 -10.88 -4.53 19.39
C ALA A 247 -9.71 -4.61 18.39
N GLN A 248 -9.83 -3.96 17.23
CA GLN A 248 -8.76 -3.81 16.25
C GLN A 248 -8.60 -2.35 15.88
N PRO A 249 -7.50 -1.68 16.28
CA PRO A 249 -7.23 -0.31 15.86
C PRO A 249 -6.99 -0.26 14.35
N VAL A 250 -7.67 0.66 13.67
CA VAL A 250 -7.63 0.77 12.21
C VAL A 250 -7.50 2.23 11.78
N MET A 251 -6.60 2.48 10.85
CA MET A 251 -6.60 3.71 10.06
C MET A 251 -7.30 3.42 8.75
N SER A 252 -8.21 4.29 8.32
CA SER A 252 -8.87 4.12 7.05
C SER A 252 -8.72 5.34 6.14
N MET A 253 -8.69 5.07 4.84
CA MET A 253 -8.65 6.06 3.79
C MET A 253 -9.81 5.81 2.82
N THR A 254 -10.71 6.78 2.70
CA THR A 254 -11.77 6.79 1.70
C THR A 254 -11.22 7.36 0.39
N PHE A 255 -11.20 6.52 -0.64
CA PHE A 255 -10.66 6.81 -1.96
C PHE A 255 -11.72 7.44 -2.88
N SER A 256 -12.94 6.92 -2.80
CA SER A 256 -14.18 7.37 -3.43
C SER A 256 -15.35 6.89 -2.57
N ASP A 257 -16.58 7.35 -2.82
CA ASP A 257 -17.78 6.99 -2.02
C ASP A 257 -18.02 5.46 -1.90
N SER A 258 -17.38 4.66 -2.75
CA SER A 258 -17.46 3.20 -2.79
C SER A 258 -16.19 2.43 -2.41
N ILE A 259 -15.02 3.07 -2.25
CA ILE A 259 -13.75 2.36 -2.01
C ILE A 259 -13.07 2.90 -0.76
N LYS A 260 -12.93 2.04 0.25
CA LYS A 260 -12.26 2.31 1.53
C LYS A 260 -11.06 1.39 1.68
N TYR A 261 -9.90 1.97 1.98
CA TYR A 261 -8.69 1.23 2.34
C TYR A 261 -8.57 1.23 3.86
N GLU A 262 -8.34 0.05 4.43
CA GLU A 262 -8.18 -0.12 5.88
C GLU A 262 -6.79 -0.67 6.18
N TYR A 263 -6.08 0.02 7.07
CA TYR A 263 -4.76 -0.33 7.55
C TYR A 263 -4.88 -0.75 9.01
N SER A 264 -4.66 -2.04 9.29
CA SER A 264 -4.60 -2.52 10.66
C SER A 264 -3.41 -1.90 11.38
N LEU A 265 -3.68 -1.29 12.52
CA LEU A 265 -2.67 -0.75 13.43
C LEU A 265 -2.35 -1.75 14.56
N THR A 266 -2.63 -3.03 14.33
CA THR A 266 -2.34 -4.12 15.27
C THR A 266 -1.01 -4.77 14.92
N CYS A 267 -0.13 -4.95 15.90
CA CYS A 267 1.11 -5.67 15.68
C CYS A 267 0.84 -7.17 15.59
N ALA A 268 1.25 -7.81 14.49
CA ALA A 268 1.05 -9.25 14.30
C ALA A 268 1.87 -10.16 15.25
N VAL A 269 2.74 -9.58 16.08
CA VAL A 269 3.58 -10.32 17.04
C VAL A 269 3.00 -10.25 18.45
N CYS A 270 2.75 -9.05 18.98
CA CYS A 270 2.17 -8.92 20.33
C CYS A 270 0.63 -8.85 20.34
N LEU A 271 0.00 -8.72 19.17
CA LEU A 271 -1.46 -8.61 18.98
C LEU A 271 -2.11 -7.36 19.61
N ASP A 272 -1.29 -6.42 20.10
CA ASP A 272 -1.74 -5.12 20.60
C ASP A 272 -1.62 -4.03 19.52
N THR A 273 -2.18 -2.85 19.80
CA THR A 273 -1.92 -1.61 19.04
C THR A 273 -0.41 -1.38 18.90
N VAL A 274 0.06 -1.13 17.68
CA VAL A 274 1.48 -0.89 17.42
C VAL A 274 2.04 0.23 18.30
N PHE A 275 3.22 0.01 18.87
CA PHE A 275 3.94 0.98 19.70
C PHE A 275 5.33 1.21 19.11
N ASN A 276 5.73 2.48 18.96
CA ASN A 276 6.91 2.83 18.16
C ASN A 276 6.89 2.12 16.80
N PRO A 277 5.86 2.40 15.96
CA PRO A 277 5.57 1.60 14.79
C PRO A 277 6.70 1.64 13.76
N TYR A 278 7.06 0.46 13.25
CA TYR A 278 7.93 0.29 12.09
C TYR A 278 7.17 -0.44 10.99
N ALA A 279 7.15 0.14 9.80
CA ALA A 279 6.77 -0.58 8.60
C ALA A 279 8.02 -1.23 8.01
N LEU A 280 8.03 -2.56 7.92
CA LEU A 280 9.08 -3.24 7.17
C LEU A 280 8.97 -2.87 5.70
N SER A 281 10.03 -3.06 4.94
CA SER A 281 10.02 -2.71 3.50
C SER A 281 9.02 -3.55 2.69
N CYS A 282 8.49 -4.64 3.23
CA CYS A 282 7.33 -5.38 2.68
C CYS A 282 5.95 -4.80 3.06
N GLY A 283 5.89 -3.63 3.69
CA GLY A 283 4.64 -2.95 4.08
C GLY A 283 4.08 -3.32 5.45
N HIS A 284 4.36 -4.51 5.98
CA HIS A 284 3.83 -4.96 7.28
C HIS A 284 4.32 -4.12 8.47
N LEU A 285 3.39 -3.75 9.36
CA LEU A 285 3.63 -2.92 10.55
C LEU A 285 3.89 -3.78 11.80
N PHE A 286 4.85 -3.35 12.61
CA PHE A 286 5.18 -3.96 13.90
C PHE A 286 5.59 -2.91 14.92
N CYS A 287 5.52 -3.24 16.21
CA CYS A 287 6.23 -2.48 17.24
C CYS A 287 7.75 -2.57 17.01
N LYS A 288 8.52 -1.54 17.40
CA LYS A 288 9.98 -1.57 17.32
C LYS A 288 10.56 -2.80 18.01
N SER A 289 10.14 -3.07 19.25
CA SER A 289 10.59 -4.21 20.05
C SER A 289 10.28 -5.55 19.36
N CYS A 290 9.05 -5.71 18.87
CA CYS A 290 8.59 -6.91 18.16
C CYS A 290 9.36 -7.16 16.87
N ALA A 291 9.63 -6.11 16.09
CA ALA A 291 10.43 -6.22 14.88
C ALA A 291 11.89 -6.60 15.21
N CYS A 292 12.48 -6.01 16.25
CA CYS A 292 13.85 -6.31 16.68
C CYS A 292 13.97 -7.77 17.14
N SER A 293 13.04 -8.22 17.99
CA SER A 293 12.96 -9.61 18.45
C SER A 293 12.82 -10.59 17.28
N SER A 294 11.92 -10.30 16.33
CA SER A 294 11.71 -11.15 15.13
C SER A 294 12.93 -11.21 14.21
N ALA A 295 13.76 -10.16 14.21
CA ALA A 295 15.01 -10.10 13.46
C ALA A 295 16.22 -10.62 14.25
N SER A 296 16.02 -11.08 15.50
CA SER A 296 17.09 -11.49 16.42
C SER A 296 18.14 -10.40 16.65
N VAL A 297 17.69 -9.15 16.80
CA VAL A 297 18.54 -7.99 17.13
C VAL A 297 18.07 -7.30 18.40
N LEU A 298 18.99 -6.64 19.10
CA LEU A 298 18.67 -5.90 20.32
C LEU A 298 17.91 -4.61 19.98
N ILE A 299 16.99 -4.21 20.85
CA ILE A 299 16.13 -3.04 20.61
C ILE A 299 16.94 -1.74 20.47
N PHE A 300 18.05 -1.63 21.22
CA PHE A 300 18.93 -0.47 21.19
C PHE A 300 19.89 -0.46 19.99
N GLN A 301 20.25 -1.62 19.43
CA GLN A 301 21.03 -1.73 18.18
C GLN A 301 20.19 -1.35 16.96
N GLY A 302 18.91 -1.72 16.99
CA GLY A 302 17.92 -1.36 15.98
C GLY A 302 17.97 -2.20 14.70
N LEU A 303 16.92 -2.07 13.89
CA LEU A 303 16.63 -2.97 12.76
C LEU A 303 17.65 -2.96 11.63
N LYS A 304 18.47 -1.89 11.51
CA LYS A 304 19.51 -1.80 10.48
C LYS A 304 20.61 -2.87 10.66
N THR A 305 20.76 -3.41 11.87
CA THR A 305 21.71 -4.47 12.19
C THR A 305 21.19 -5.87 11.87
N ALA A 306 19.92 -5.98 11.45
CA ALA A 306 19.30 -7.27 11.15
C ALA A 306 20.01 -7.99 10.00
N SER A 307 20.10 -9.32 10.13
CA SER A 307 20.59 -10.18 9.06
C SER A 307 19.72 -10.05 7.80
N LYS A 308 20.34 -10.01 6.62
CA LYS A 308 19.62 -10.05 5.33
C LYS A 308 18.75 -11.31 5.16
N LYS A 309 19.03 -12.38 5.94
CA LYS A 309 18.27 -13.63 5.94
C LYS A 309 17.04 -13.60 6.85
N ALA A 310 16.91 -12.58 7.71
CA ALA A 310 15.74 -12.43 8.57
C ALA A 310 14.47 -12.24 7.74
N LYS A 311 13.37 -12.88 8.17
CA LYS A 311 12.12 -12.97 7.43
C LYS A 311 11.01 -12.20 8.14
N CYS A 312 10.15 -11.54 7.38
CA CYS A 312 8.92 -10.95 7.92
C CYS A 312 8.06 -12.04 8.61
N PRO A 313 7.54 -11.83 9.84
CA PRO A 313 6.65 -12.77 10.52
C PRO A 313 5.33 -13.04 9.75
N VAL A 314 4.88 -12.08 8.95
CA VAL A 314 3.60 -12.17 8.22
C VAL A 314 3.79 -12.78 6.84
N CYS A 315 4.56 -12.13 5.95
CA CYS A 315 4.71 -12.58 4.56
C CYS A 315 5.95 -13.44 4.28
N ARG A 316 6.82 -13.65 5.28
CA ARG A 316 8.06 -14.46 5.17
C ARG A 316 9.09 -13.97 4.15
N SER A 317 8.90 -12.79 3.56
CA SER A 317 9.90 -12.16 2.69
C SER A 317 11.19 -11.87 3.45
N VAL A 318 12.33 -12.17 2.81
CA VAL A 318 13.69 -11.90 3.33
C VAL A 318 14.12 -10.48 3.02
N GLY A 319 15.16 -9.99 3.72
CA GLY A 319 15.75 -8.67 3.44
C GLY A 319 14.78 -7.50 3.70
N VAL A 320 13.80 -7.68 4.59
CA VAL A 320 12.73 -6.69 4.81
C VAL A 320 13.07 -5.63 5.88
N TYR A 321 14.08 -5.89 6.72
CA TYR A 321 14.37 -5.11 7.93
C TYR A 321 15.32 -3.93 7.72
N CYS A 322 16.28 -4.02 6.78
CA CYS A 322 17.30 -2.99 6.58
C CYS A 322 16.72 -1.63 6.17
N ASP A 323 15.66 -1.67 5.35
CA ASP A 323 14.97 -0.49 4.82
C ASP A 323 13.62 -0.24 5.53
N ALA A 324 13.48 -0.71 6.77
CA ALA A 324 12.27 -0.47 7.55
C ALA A 324 12.11 1.04 7.83
N VAL A 325 10.88 1.52 7.70
CA VAL A 325 10.49 2.91 7.93
C VAL A 325 9.98 3.06 9.36
N CYS A 326 10.58 3.98 10.12
CA CYS A 326 10.07 4.40 11.43
C CYS A 326 8.88 5.33 11.20
N MET A 327 7.70 4.97 11.69
CA MET A 327 6.44 5.62 11.38
C MET A 327 6.13 6.72 12.41
N GLN A 328 6.72 7.90 12.24
CA GLN A 328 6.78 8.96 13.26
C GLN A 328 5.45 9.71 13.44
N GLU A 329 4.71 9.94 12.36
CA GLU A 329 3.40 10.61 12.46
C GLU A 329 2.38 9.68 13.07
N LEU A 330 2.45 8.41 12.69
CA LEU A 330 1.61 7.37 13.29
C LEU A 330 1.92 7.20 14.78
N ASP A 331 3.20 7.20 15.16
CA ASP A 331 3.64 7.20 16.56
C ASP A 331 3.02 8.37 17.35
N LEU A 332 3.12 9.59 16.80
CA LEU A 332 2.56 10.79 17.38
C LEU A 332 1.03 10.70 17.52
N LEU A 333 0.35 10.21 16.49
CA LEU A 333 -1.10 10.02 16.48
C LEU A 333 -1.54 9.08 17.60
N LEU A 334 -0.90 7.91 17.69
CA LEU A 334 -1.21 6.89 18.69
C LEU A 334 -0.89 7.38 20.11
N LYS A 335 0.22 8.09 20.29
CA LYS A 335 0.57 8.73 21.56
C LYS A 335 -0.47 9.75 22.01
N ASN A 336 -1.01 10.53 21.08
CA ASN A 336 -1.98 11.57 21.40
C ASN A 336 -3.36 10.98 21.73
N ARG A 337 -3.78 9.93 21.03
CA ARG A 337 -5.11 9.31 21.17
C ARG A 337 -5.19 8.23 22.26
N CYS A 338 -4.11 7.52 22.55
CA CYS A 338 -4.07 6.40 23.52
C CYS A 338 -3.05 6.65 24.65
N LYS A 339 -3.23 7.76 25.40
CA LYS A 339 -2.21 8.25 26.36
C LYS A 339 -1.84 7.25 27.46
N ASP A 340 -2.80 6.53 28.02
CA ASP A 340 -2.56 5.63 29.16
C ASP A 340 -1.79 4.38 28.72
N TYR A 341 -2.29 3.69 27.70
CA TYR A 341 -1.60 2.61 27.01
C TYR A 341 -0.17 3.03 26.61
N TRP A 342 -0.03 4.20 25.99
CA TRP A 342 1.27 4.69 25.54
C TRP A 342 2.27 4.90 26.68
N ARG A 343 1.83 5.47 27.81
CA ARG A 343 2.68 5.70 28.99
C ARG A 343 3.14 4.37 29.61
N GLU A 344 2.26 3.39 29.67
CA GLU A 344 2.56 2.07 30.20
C GLU A 344 3.56 1.32 29.31
N ARG A 345 3.27 1.20 28.02
CA ARG A 345 4.16 0.53 27.04
C ARG A 345 5.53 1.19 26.94
N LEU A 346 5.60 2.52 27.04
CA LEU A 346 6.87 3.23 27.08
C LEU A 346 7.72 2.85 28.29
N ARG A 347 7.10 2.61 29.46
CA ARG A 347 7.82 2.18 30.67
C ARG A 347 8.35 0.77 30.52
N GLU A 348 7.53 -0.14 29.99
CA GLU A 348 7.90 -1.54 29.74
C GLU A 348 9.05 -1.65 28.74
N GLU A 349 8.94 -1.00 27.57
CA GLU A 349 10.00 -1.07 26.56
C GLU A 349 11.30 -0.43 27.05
N ARG A 350 11.24 0.62 27.87
CA ARG A 350 12.44 1.22 28.48
C ARG A 350 13.10 0.27 29.47
N ALA A 351 12.32 -0.40 30.32
CA ALA A 351 12.85 -1.38 31.25
C ALA A 351 13.53 -2.53 30.51
N GLU A 352 12.89 -3.05 29.45
CA GLU A 352 13.45 -4.12 28.62
C GLU A 352 14.71 -3.67 27.87
N MET A 353 14.72 -2.47 27.29
CA MET A 353 15.93 -1.92 26.64
C MET A 353 17.11 -1.80 27.62
N LEU A 354 16.88 -1.31 28.84
CA LEU A 354 17.92 -1.20 29.87
C LEU A 354 18.45 -2.58 30.29
N LYS A 355 17.54 -3.55 30.44
CA LYS A 355 17.91 -4.95 30.74
C LYS A 355 18.79 -5.54 29.64
N GLN A 356 18.36 -5.45 28.38
CA GLN A 356 19.14 -5.93 27.23
C GLN A 356 20.51 -5.26 27.11
N ALA A 357 20.57 -3.95 27.32
CA ALA A 357 21.83 -3.21 27.28
C ALA A 357 22.79 -3.66 28.39
N LYS A 358 22.27 -3.86 29.62
CA LYS A 358 23.06 -4.36 30.74
C LYS A 358 23.64 -5.75 30.44
N GLU A 359 22.80 -6.69 30.02
CA GLU A 359 23.21 -8.06 29.68
C GLU A 359 24.23 -8.08 28.54
N TYR A 360 24.05 -7.24 27.52
CA TYR A 360 24.99 -7.10 26.41
C TYR A 360 26.37 -6.62 26.88
N TRP A 361 26.43 -5.55 27.67
CA TRP A 361 27.70 -5.02 28.16
C TRP A 361 28.38 -5.93 29.18
N GLU A 362 27.61 -6.68 29.99
CA GLU A 362 28.15 -7.70 30.88
C GLU A 362 28.77 -8.87 30.11
N TYR A 363 28.12 -9.31 29.02
CA TYR A 363 28.65 -10.33 28.11
C TYR A 363 29.93 -9.86 27.41
N GLU A 364 29.91 -8.67 26.78
CA GLU A 364 31.08 -8.08 26.12
C GLU A 364 32.26 -7.92 27.07
N ARG A 365 32.00 -7.46 28.31
CA ARG A 365 33.03 -7.35 29.34
C ARG A 365 33.60 -8.73 29.72
N SER A 366 32.77 -9.76 29.84
CA SER A 366 33.21 -11.11 30.19
C SER A 366 34.06 -11.73 29.08
N ALA A 367 33.62 -11.57 27.83
CA ALA A 367 34.35 -12.00 26.64
C ALA A 367 35.71 -11.29 26.51
N PHE A 368 35.78 -9.98 26.81
CA PHE A 368 37.03 -9.23 26.81
C PHE A 368 38.00 -9.69 27.92
N LEU A 369 37.46 -10.05 29.09
CA LEU A 369 38.24 -10.54 30.23
C LEU A 369 38.60 -12.04 30.13
N GLY A 370 38.13 -12.74 29.10
CA GLY A 370 38.45 -14.14 28.83
C GLY A 370 37.78 -15.16 29.77
N PHE A 371 36.64 -14.81 30.37
CA PHE A 371 35.83 -15.71 31.19
C PHE A 371 34.78 -16.47 30.37
#